data_AF-A0A2S5KX23-F1
#
_entry.id   AF-A0A2S5KX23-F1
#
_cell.length_a   1.000
_cell.length_b   1.000
_cell.length_c   1.000
_cell.angle_alpha   90.00
_cell.angle_beta   90.00
_cell.angle_gamma   90.00
#
_symmetry.space_group_name_H-M   'P 1'
#
loop_
_entity.id
_entity.type
_entity.pdbx_description
1 polymer ?
#
loop_
_entity_poly.entity_id
_entity_poly.type
_entity_poly.pdbx_seq_one_letter_code
_entity_poly.pdbx_strand_id
1 'polypeptide(L)'
;MADNYKFEPQPKARANLKAGTLYAIDGQDGYIYYSQVSGSEDFGFFKYRSTDLESISSFIDSDIMSRFIVSRPSVGRTSSQRRCLAASGKSAGKS
;
A
#
# COMPACT_ATOMS: atom_id res chain seq x y z
N MET A 1 21.31 12.12 14.79
CA MET A 1 21.26 11.84 13.34
C MET A 1 20.30 12.85 12.76
N ALA A 2 20.75 13.70 11.83
CA ALA A 2 19.82 14.61 11.17
C ALA A 2 19.05 13.77 10.15
N ASP A 3 17.77 13.53 10.42
CA ASP A 3 16.92 12.80 9.50
C ASP A 3 16.77 13.63 8.22
N ASN A 4 17.41 13.18 7.13
CA ASN A 4 17.42 13.87 5.85
C ASN A 4 16.13 13.55 5.09
N TYR A 5 15.00 14.03 5.59
CA TYR A 5 13.71 13.86 4.93
C TYR A 5 13.65 14.69 3.65
N LYS A 6 13.19 14.09 2.56
CA LYS A 6 12.99 14.79 1.27
C LYS A 6 11.83 15.79 1.31
N PHE A 7 10.92 15.64 2.29
CA PHE A 7 9.76 16.50 2.47
C PHE A 7 9.66 17.03 3.90
N GLU A 8 9.27 18.29 4.04
CA GLU A 8 8.96 18.89 5.33
C GLU A 8 7.74 18.19 5.97
N PRO A 9 7.84 17.71 7.22
CA PRO A 9 6.75 17.01 7.87
C PRO A 9 5.56 17.96 8.12
N GLN A 10 4.40 17.60 7.56
CA GLN A 10 3.15 18.32 7.77
C GLN A 10 2.21 17.52 8.67
N PRO A 11 2.21 17.72 10.00
CA PRO A 11 1.47 16.87 10.94
C PRO A 11 -0.06 16.95 10.81
N LYS A 12 -0.57 17.98 10.13
CA LYS A 12 -2.00 18.15 9.86
C LYS A 12 -2.40 17.63 8.47
N ALA A 13 -1.45 17.28 7.61
CA ALA A 13 -1.75 16.76 6.29
C ALA A 13 -2.37 15.37 6.41
N ARG A 14 -3.46 15.14 5.66
CA ARG A 14 -4.10 13.84 5.54
C ARG A 14 -4.02 13.41 4.09
N ALA A 15 -3.63 12.15 3.86
CA ALA A 15 -3.72 11.57 2.53
C ALA A 15 -5.19 11.52 2.10
N ASN A 16 -5.46 12.13 0.95
CA ASN A 16 -6.74 12.12 0.27
C ASN A 16 -6.77 10.90 -0.65
N LEU A 17 -7.38 9.80 -0.18
CA LEU A 17 -7.49 8.54 -0.92
C LEU A 17 -8.51 8.59 -2.08
N LYS A 18 -8.68 9.75 -2.71
CA LYS A 18 -9.50 9.88 -3.91
C LYS A 18 -8.80 9.23 -5.10
N ALA A 19 -9.54 8.41 -5.84
CA ALA A 19 -9.06 7.79 -7.07
C ALA A 19 -8.48 8.84 -8.03
N GLY A 20 -7.36 8.50 -8.66
CA GLY A 20 -6.60 9.38 -9.55
C GLY A 20 -5.61 10.31 -8.86
N THR A 21 -5.64 10.43 -7.52
CA THR A 21 -4.69 11.28 -6.79
C THR A 21 -3.27 10.71 -6.91
N LEU A 22 -2.31 11.57 -7.25
CA LEU A 22 -0.90 11.23 -7.35
C LEU A 22 -0.15 11.64 -6.07
N TYR A 23 0.78 10.80 -5.65
CA TYR A 23 1.63 11.01 -4.48
C TYR A 23 3.09 10.82 -4.83
N ALA A 24 3.91 11.74 -4.33
CA ALA A 24 5.35 11.56 -4.16
C ALA A 24 5.59 11.12 -2.71
N ILE A 25 6.30 10.01 -2.53
CA ILE A 25 6.52 9.35 -1.24
C ILE A 25 8.02 9.24 -1.02
N ASP A 26 8.51 9.78 0.09
CA ASP A 26 9.90 9.59 0.52
C ASP A 26 10.10 8.15 0.99
N GLY A 27 10.98 7.41 0.33
CA GLY A 27 11.30 6.03 0.69
C GLY A 27 12.28 5.92 1.85
N GLN A 28 12.81 7.03 2.36
CA GLN A 28 13.85 7.10 3.40
C GLN A 28 15.19 6.42 3.01
N ASP A 29 15.32 6.01 1.76
CA ASP A 29 16.51 5.43 1.15
C ASP A 29 17.22 6.43 0.20
N GLY A 30 16.80 7.70 0.25
CA GLY A 30 17.27 8.77 -0.63
C GLY A 30 16.49 8.87 -1.94
N TYR A 31 15.52 8.00 -2.19
CA TYR A 31 14.65 8.03 -3.36
C TYR A 31 13.22 8.48 -3.03
N ILE A 32 12.63 9.14 -4.03
CA ILE A 32 11.22 9.49 -4.08
C ILE A 32 10.52 8.47 -4.98
N TYR A 33 9.49 7.86 -4.43
CA TYR A 33 8.61 6.90 -5.11
C TYR A 33 7.32 7.59 -5.50
N TYR A 34 6.83 7.29 -6.71
CA TYR A 34 5.61 7.87 -7.22
C TYR A 34 4.49 6.84 -7.18
N SER A 35 3.32 7.24 -6.71
CA SER A 35 2.14 6.38 -6.69
C SER A 35 0.87 7.11 -7.11
N GLN A 36 -0.11 6.33 -7.55
CA GLN A 36 -1.46 6.78 -7.87
C GLN A 36 -2.47 6.01 -7.04
N VAL A 37 -3.48 6.71 -6.52
CA VAL A 37 -4.61 6.08 -5.88
C VAL A 37 -5.58 5.51 -6.92
N SER A 38 -5.93 4.24 -6.80
CA SER A 38 -6.94 3.55 -7.61
C SER A 38 -8.34 3.67 -6.99
N GLY A 39 -9.36 3.20 -7.70
CA GLY A 39 -10.76 3.24 -7.28
C GLY A 39 -11.07 2.55 -5.94
N SER A 40 -10.20 1.65 -5.50
CA SER A 40 -10.38 0.82 -4.30
C SER A 40 -9.63 1.33 -3.06
N GLU A 41 -9.20 2.60 -3.02
CA GLU A 41 -8.24 3.13 -2.02
C GLU A 41 -6.86 2.43 -2.07
N ASP A 42 -6.53 1.78 -3.20
CA ASP A 42 -5.23 1.13 -3.43
C ASP A 42 -4.22 2.13 -3.96
N PHE A 43 -2.95 1.97 -3.62
CA PHE A 43 -1.83 2.72 -4.20
C PHE A 43 -1.12 1.86 -5.25
N GLY A 44 -1.13 2.30 -6.50
CA GLY A 44 -0.28 1.75 -7.56
C GLY A 44 1.02 2.54 -7.62
N PHE A 45 2.16 1.89 -7.42
CA PHE A 45 3.48 2.50 -7.52
C PHE A 45 4.02 2.35 -8.94
N PHE A 46 4.47 3.46 -9.51
CA PHE A 46 5.12 3.46 -10.81
C PHE A 46 6.50 2.80 -10.71
N LYS A 47 6.95 2.17 -11.78
CA LYS A 47 8.31 1.64 -11.96
C LYS A 47 9.29 2.78 -12.26
N TYR A 48 9.18 3.85 -11.49
CA TYR A 48 9.96 5.07 -11.60
C TYR A 48 10.24 5.60 -10.20
N ARG A 49 11.51 5.92 -9.94
CA ARG A 49 11.97 6.58 -8.74
C ARG A 49 13.02 7.63 -9.11
N SER A 50 13.06 8.72 -8.38
CA SER A 50 14.03 9.80 -8.59
C SER A 50 14.65 10.23 -7.26
N THR A 51 15.83 10.84 -7.31
CA THR A 51 16.44 11.49 -6.15
C THR A 51 15.84 12.87 -5.88
N ASP A 52 15.19 13.45 -6.89
CA ASP A 52 14.69 14.82 -6.89
C ASP A 52 13.20 14.84 -7.26
N LEU A 53 12.50 15.90 -6.88
CA LEU A 53 11.08 16.02 -7.15
C LEU A 53 10.82 16.31 -8.63
N GLU A 54 10.38 15.28 -9.35
CA GLU A 54 10.10 15.32 -10.78
C GLU A 54 8.68 15.78 -11.14
N SER A 55 8.53 16.22 -12.39
CA SER A 55 7.23 16.54 -13.00
C SER A 55 6.37 15.29 -13.22
N ILE A 56 5.04 15.46 -13.27
CA ILE A 56 4.10 14.33 -13.49
C ILE A 56 4.39 13.60 -14.81
N SER A 57 4.74 14.34 -15.86
CA SER A 57 5.09 13.78 -17.17
C SER A 57 6.29 12.82 -17.11
N SER A 58 7.16 12.93 -16.11
CA SER A 58 8.36 12.09 -16.01
C SER A 58 8.04 10.63 -15.65
N PHE A 59 6.89 10.37 -14.99
CA PHE A 59 6.56 9.03 -14.47
C PHE A 59 5.19 8.50 -14.88
N ILE A 60 4.31 9.34 -15.43
CA ILE A 60 2.95 8.91 -15.84
C ILE A 60 2.98 7.82 -16.93
N ASP A 61 4.00 7.83 -17.79
CA ASP A 61 4.20 6.84 -18.86
C ASP A 61 4.91 5.57 -18.37
N SER A 62 5.36 5.55 -17.12
CA SER A 62 6.02 4.37 -16.55
C SER A 62 4.99 3.32 -16.16
N ASP A 63 5.33 2.05 -16.37
CA ASP A 63 4.48 0.93 -15.97
C ASP A 63 4.32 0.84 -14.45
N ILE A 64 3.30 0.15 -13.95
CA ILE A 64 3.07 -0.07 -12.52
C ILE A 64 3.95 -1.21 -12.03
N MET A 65 4.81 -0.95 -11.04
CA MET A 65 5.69 -1.95 -10.45
C MET A 65 5.01 -2.77 -9.35
N SER A 66 4.22 -2.10 -8.50
CA SER A 66 3.62 -2.72 -7.31
C SER A 66 2.30 -2.06 -6.95
N ARG A 67 1.43 -2.80 -6.27
CA ARG A 67 0.15 -2.28 -5.77
C ARG A 67 0.01 -2.59 -4.28
N PHE A 68 -0.24 -1.57 -3.48
CA PHE A 68 -0.51 -1.67 -2.06
C PHE A 68 -1.98 -1.39 -1.78
N ILE A 69 -2.61 -2.29 -1.03
CA ILE A 69 -4.03 -2.22 -0.69
C ILE A 69 -4.16 -1.76 0.75
N VAL A 70 -4.88 -0.69 0.99
CA VAL A 70 -5.26 -0.30 2.36
C VAL A 70 -6.63 -0.90 2.65
N SER A 71 -6.66 -2.14 3.12
CA SER A 71 -7.91 -2.74 3.59
C SER A 71 -8.24 -2.12 4.95
N ARG A 72 -9.31 -1.32 5.04
CA ARG A 72 -9.87 -0.92 6.34
C ARG A 72 -10.68 -2.09 6.92
N PRO A 73 -10.19 -2.81 7.95
CA PRO A 73 -11.04 -3.79 8.61
C PRO A 73 -12.19 -3.05 9.28
N SER A 74 -13.43 -3.34 8.89
CA SER A 74 -14.57 -2.84 9.65
C SER A 74 -14.59 -3.54 10.99
N VAL A 75 -14.62 -2.76 12.08
CA VAL A 75 -14.62 -3.23 13.48
C VAL A 75 -15.72 -4.27 13.77
N GLY A 76 -16.76 -4.35 12.92
CA GLY A 76 -17.86 -5.31 13.04
C GLY A 76 -17.60 -6.73 12.51
N ARG A 77 -16.45 -7.06 11.91
CA ARG A 77 -16.19 -8.43 11.38
C ARG A 77 -15.24 -9.28 12.22
N THR A 78 -14.61 -8.73 13.26
CA THR A 78 -13.55 -9.44 14.01
C THR A 78 -14.06 -10.24 15.22
N SER A 79 -15.38 -10.30 15.50
CA SER A 79 -15.91 -11.04 16.66
C SER A 79 -16.65 -12.35 16.34
N SER A 80 -16.78 -12.75 15.06
CA SER A 80 -17.55 -13.96 14.69
C SER A 80 -16.82 -14.91 13.72
N GLN A 81 -15.51 -15.08 13.87
CA GLN A 81 -14.81 -16.25 13.31
C GLN A 81 -14.42 -17.24 14.42
N ARG A 82 -15.41 -17.70 15.19
CA ARG A 82 -15.38 -19.06 15.72
C ARG A 82 -15.89 -19.99 14.62
N ARG A 83 -15.07 -20.31 13.63
CA ARG A 83 -15.30 -21.52 12.82
C ARG A 83 -14.36 -22.60 13.35
N CYS A 84 -14.95 -23.52 14.09
CA CYS A 84 -14.33 -24.76 14.51
C CYS A 84 -13.66 -25.43 13.31
N LEU A 85 -12.34 -25.56 13.34
CA LEU A 85 -11.63 -26.55 12.55
C LEU A 85 -11.84 -27.90 13.25
N ALA A 86 -12.92 -28.60 12.89
CA ALA A 86 -13.00 -30.03 13.13
C ALA A 86 -12.09 -30.73 12.12
N ALA A 87 -10.82 -30.89 12.49
CA ALA A 87 -9.87 -31.77 11.82
C ALA A 87 -9.73 -33.04 12.66
N SER A 88 -10.28 -34.15 12.17
CA SER A 88 -9.94 -35.54 12.49
C SER A 88 -10.98 -36.39 11.74
N GLY A 89 -10.69 -37.26 10.78
CA GLY A 89 -9.48 -37.96 10.41
C GLY A 89 -9.97 -39.29 9.85
N LYS A 90 -9.97 -39.45 8.53
CA LYS A 90 -10.27 -40.74 7.87
C LYS A 90 -9.10 -41.68 8.18
N SER A 91 -9.37 -42.86 8.75
CA SER A 91 -8.46 -44.00 8.64
C SER A 91 -9.27 -45.27 8.40
N ALA A 92 -8.94 -45.92 7.28
CA ALA A 92 -9.39 -47.22 6.85
C ALA A 92 -8.97 -48.33 7.85
N GLY A 93 -9.69 -49.45 7.80
CA GLY A 93 -9.64 -50.52 8.80
C GLY A 93 -8.45 -51.47 8.74
N LYS A 94 -8.55 -52.55 9.52
CA LYS A 94 -7.96 -53.88 9.27
C LYS A 94 -8.45 -54.90 10.30
N SER A 95 -8.73 -56.10 9.75
CA SER A 95 -8.86 -57.43 10.35
C SER A 95 -9.95 -57.70 11.38
#